data_AF-A0A182STX4-F1
#
_entry.id   AF-A0A182STX4-F1
#
_cell.length_a   1.000
_cell.length_b   1.000
_cell.length_c   1.000
_cell.angle_alpha   90.00
_cell.angle_beta   90.00
_cell.angle_gamma   90.00
#
_symmetry.space_group_name_H-M   'P 1'
#
loop_
_entity.id
_entity.type
_entity.pdbx_description
1 polymer ?
#
loop_
_entity_poly.entity_id
_entity_poly.type
_entity_poly.pdbx_seq_one_letter_code
_entity_poly.pdbx_strand_id
1 'polypeptide(L)'
;MLDQPYMTDLIEANSMGHEPHKIHIYSASWGPTDDGKTVDGPRNATMRAIVQGVNEGRNGLGNIYVWASGDGGEEDDCNCDGYAASMWTISINSAINDGQNAHYDESCSSTLASTFSNGAKDPNTGVATTDLYGKCTTTHSGTSAAAPEAAGVFALALEANPSLSWRDMQHLTVLTSKRNSLFDAKNRFHWTMNGVGLEFNHLFGFGVLDAGAMVALAKKWRTVPPRYHCEAGAITQIHRIPSSGSLYLPIKTNACKGTDTEVRYLEHVQAVITANASRRGDLELFLTSPMGTRSMILSKRANDDDRRDGFTKWPFMTTHTWGEYPQGTWMLEATFNSQESRTGWIKEFSLVLHGTKDPPYQTLSPASPHSKLAIYLCSWGG
;
A
#
# COMPACT_ATOMS: atom_id res chain seq x y z
N MET A 1 9.77 -1.12 21.95
CA MET A 1 9.02 -0.02 21.33
C MET A 1 10.04 0.77 20.51
N LEU A 2 9.93 0.71 19.19
CA LEU A 2 10.91 1.27 18.23
C LEU A 2 10.62 2.74 17.91
N ASP A 3 10.10 3.48 18.90
CA ASP A 3 9.61 4.86 18.75
C ASP A 3 10.29 5.75 19.82
N GLN A 4 11.62 5.73 19.82
CA GLN A 4 12.47 6.32 20.86
C GLN A 4 13.52 7.23 20.21
N PRO A 5 14.00 8.29 20.90
CA PRO A 5 14.98 9.25 20.37
C PRO A 5 16.36 8.66 20.02
N TYR A 6 16.57 7.35 20.22
CA TYR A 6 17.79 6.61 19.92
C TYR A 6 17.61 5.55 18.82
N MET A 7 16.52 5.64 18.05
CA MET A 7 16.31 4.77 16.91
C MET A 7 17.38 5.01 15.84
N THR A 8 17.95 3.92 15.34
CA THR A 8 18.96 3.93 14.30
C THR A 8 18.61 2.90 13.24
N ASP A 9 19.05 3.15 12.01
CA ASP A 9 18.95 2.21 10.87
C ASP A 9 19.39 0.78 11.28
N LEU A 10 20.42 0.65 12.11
CA LEU A 10 20.90 -0.66 12.54
C LEU A 10 19.97 -1.39 13.52
N ILE A 11 19.27 -0.66 14.41
CA ILE A 11 18.30 -1.25 15.34
C ILE A 11 17.08 -1.77 14.58
N GLU A 12 16.58 -0.98 13.65
CA GLU A 12 15.49 -1.36 12.75
C GLU A 12 15.87 -2.57 11.89
N ALA A 13 17.04 -2.53 11.24
CA ALA A 13 17.55 -3.62 10.42
C ALA A 13 17.70 -4.92 11.23
N ASN A 14 18.27 -4.86 12.43
CA ASN A 14 18.41 -6.02 13.30
C ASN A 14 17.05 -6.57 13.74
N SER A 15 16.06 -5.70 13.95
CA SER A 15 14.70 -6.12 14.31
C SER A 15 13.99 -6.80 13.14
N MET A 16 14.07 -6.21 11.95
CA MET A 16 13.41 -6.73 10.73
C MET A 16 14.10 -7.97 10.16
N GLY A 17 15.39 -8.16 10.46
CA GLY A 17 16.17 -9.34 10.09
C GLY A 17 16.35 -10.36 11.22
N HIS A 18 15.65 -10.23 12.35
CA HIS A 18 15.81 -11.15 13.48
C HIS A 18 15.19 -12.51 13.18
N GLU A 19 15.98 -13.60 13.22
CA GLU A 19 15.49 -14.98 13.10
C GLU A 19 14.55 -15.26 11.89
N PRO A 20 14.95 -14.89 10.65
CA PRO A 20 14.05 -14.85 9.49
C PRO A 20 13.58 -16.23 9.01
N HIS A 21 14.27 -17.30 9.41
CA HIS A 21 13.86 -18.68 9.12
C HIS A 21 12.93 -19.28 10.18
N LYS A 22 12.76 -18.62 11.33
CA LYS A 22 11.90 -19.05 12.43
C LYS A 22 10.67 -18.18 12.56
N ILE A 23 10.83 -16.86 12.45
CA ILE A 23 9.74 -15.90 12.49
C ILE A 23 9.07 -15.88 11.11
N HIS A 24 7.75 -16.06 11.10
CA HIS A 24 7.00 -16.09 9.85
C HIS A 24 6.47 -14.69 9.47
N ILE A 25 5.97 -13.98 10.47
CA ILE A 25 5.28 -12.69 10.33
C ILE A 25 5.89 -11.71 11.31
N TYR A 26 6.23 -10.53 10.83
CA TYR A 26 6.63 -9.37 11.63
C TYR A 26 5.48 -8.37 11.59
N SER A 27 5.00 -7.94 12.75
CA SER A 27 3.97 -6.89 12.87
C SER A 27 4.61 -5.64 13.42
N ALA A 28 4.49 -4.53 12.71
CA ALA A 28 5.08 -3.25 13.06
C ALA A 28 4.06 -2.12 12.88
N SER A 29 4.18 -1.10 13.72
CA SER A 29 3.31 0.08 13.73
C SER A 29 4.13 1.32 14.08
N TRP A 30 5.35 1.40 13.55
CA TRP A 30 6.27 2.50 13.72
C TRP A 30 6.67 3.00 12.33
N GLY A 31 7.06 4.26 12.23
CA GLY A 31 7.40 4.91 10.97
C GLY A 31 7.93 6.30 11.24
N PRO A 32 7.94 7.18 10.22
CA PRO A 32 8.13 8.62 10.42
C PRO A 32 7.05 9.18 11.36
N THR A 33 7.25 10.41 11.81
CA THR A 33 6.22 11.08 12.63
C THR A 33 5.00 11.43 11.77
N ASP A 34 3.83 11.01 12.21
CA ASP A 34 2.52 11.26 11.57
C ASP A 34 2.04 12.71 11.81
N ASP A 35 2.84 13.70 11.40
CA ASP A 35 2.58 15.13 11.61
C ASP A 35 1.96 15.84 10.38
N GLY A 36 1.74 15.12 9.29
CA GLY A 36 1.29 15.71 8.02
C GLY A 36 2.39 16.53 7.34
N LYS A 37 3.67 16.32 7.69
CA LYS A 37 4.82 17.07 7.15
C LYS A 37 5.97 16.16 6.77
N THR A 38 6.23 15.16 7.58
CA THR A 38 7.41 14.31 7.45
C THR A 38 7.34 13.48 6.18
N VAL A 39 8.50 13.30 5.53
CA VAL A 39 8.67 12.36 4.40
C VAL A 39 9.95 11.61 4.71
N ASP A 40 9.84 10.37 5.13
CA ASP A 40 10.99 9.54 5.50
C ASP A 40 10.64 8.05 5.35
N GLY A 41 11.65 7.18 5.39
CA GLY A 41 11.45 5.76 5.21
C GLY A 41 12.68 4.93 5.60
N PRO A 42 12.67 3.62 5.29
CA PRO A 42 13.77 2.75 5.64
C PRO A 42 15.08 3.22 5.03
N ARG A 43 16.07 3.40 5.89
CA ARG A 43 17.46 3.63 5.48
C ARG A 43 18.08 2.33 4.95
N ASN A 44 19.31 2.43 4.45
CA ASN A 44 19.93 1.38 3.64
C ASN A 44 20.03 0.02 4.37
N ALA A 45 20.32 -0.01 5.68
CA ALA A 45 20.43 -1.29 6.40
C ALA A 45 19.04 -1.91 6.60
N THR A 46 18.05 -1.14 7.05
CA THR A 46 16.67 -1.60 7.24
C THR A 46 16.07 -2.09 5.94
N MET A 47 16.25 -1.33 4.86
CA MET A 47 15.83 -1.70 3.52
C MET A 47 16.42 -3.04 3.08
N ARG A 48 17.73 -3.24 3.28
CA ARG A 48 18.39 -4.52 2.98
C ARG A 48 17.85 -5.66 3.82
N ALA A 49 17.58 -5.45 5.11
CA ALA A 49 17.03 -6.48 5.99
C ALA A 49 15.64 -6.92 5.52
N ILE A 50 14.76 -5.97 5.18
CA ILE A 50 13.42 -6.28 4.65
C ILE A 50 13.51 -7.02 3.31
N VAL A 51 14.35 -6.52 2.38
CA VAL A 51 14.57 -7.17 1.08
C VAL A 51 15.15 -8.57 1.24
N GLN A 52 16.07 -8.78 2.18
CA GLN A 52 16.60 -10.10 2.48
C GLN A 52 15.51 -11.01 3.07
N GLY A 53 14.71 -10.50 4.00
CA GLY A 53 13.61 -11.25 4.61
C GLY A 53 12.57 -11.74 3.60
N VAL A 54 12.16 -10.91 2.63
CA VAL A 54 11.19 -11.34 1.60
C VAL A 54 11.78 -12.29 0.56
N ASN A 55 13.11 -12.33 0.37
CA ASN A 55 13.75 -13.20 -0.62
C ASN A 55 14.29 -14.51 -0.02
N GLU A 56 14.78 -14.48 1.22
CA GLU A 56 15.51 -15.60 1.85
C GLU A 56 14.76 -16.17 3.07
N GLY A 57 13.98 -15.33 3.75
CA GLY A 57 13.22 -15.71 4.94
C GLY A 57 12.22 -16.82 4.68
N ARG A 58 11.81 -17.52 5.75
CA ARG A 58 10.92 -18.70 5.68
C ARG A 58 11.38 -19.71 4.61
N ASN A 59 12.70 -19.93 4.52
CA ASN A 59 13.33 -20.85 3.57
C ASN A 59 13.04 -20.51 2.09
N GLY A 60 13.06 -19.22 1.75
CA GLY A 60 12.81 -18.71 0.40
C GLY A 60 11.33 -18.42 0.08
N LEU A 61 10.40 -18.66 1.01
CA LEU A 61 9.01 -18.23 0.86
C LEU A 61 8.83 -16.72 1.11
N GLY A 62 9.78 -16.12 1.83
CA GLY A 62 9.77 -14.73 2.24
C GLY A 62 8.98 -14.49 3.52
N ASN A 63 9.57 -13.71 4.42
CA ASN A 63 8.89 -13.19 5.60
C ASN A 63 7.72 -12.27 5.20
N ILE A 64 6.70 -12.23 6.05
CA ILE A 64 5.54 -11.36 5.86
C ILE A 64 5.69 -10.17 6.82
N TYR A 65 5.83 -8.97 6.27
CA TYR A 65 5.90 -7.73 7.05
C TYR A 65 4.54 -7.05 7.02
N VAL A 66 3.87 -6.99 8.17
CA VAL A 66 2.57 -6.30 8.34
C VAL A 66 2.83 -4.95 8.96
N TRP A 67 2.30 -3.90 8.36
CA TRP A 67 2.54 -2.53 8.78
C TRP A 67 1.23 -1.79 9.02
N ALA A 68 1.14 -1.03 10.11
CA ALA A 68 0.08 -0.04 10.27
C ALA A 68 0.29 1.09 9.26
N SER A 69 -0.80 1.63 8.70
CA SER A 69 -0.69 2.70 7.69
C SER A 69 -0.33 4.07 8.27
N GLY A 70 -0.55 4.32 9.56
CA GLY A 70 -0.28 5.62 10.20
C GLY A 70 -1.52 6.24 10.85
N ASP A 71 -1.31 7.09 11.85
CA ASP A 71 -2.34 7.72 12.69
C ASP A 71 -2.44 9.26 12.51
N GLY A 72 -1.88 9.81 11.41
CA GLY A 72 -1.84 11.24 11.07
C GLY A 72 -3.17 11.83 10.57
N GLY A 73 -4.16 10.98 10.31
CA GLY A 73 -5.49 11.38 9.89
C GLY A 73 -5.52 12.07 8.54
N GLU A 74 -6.38 13.06 8.40
CA GLU A 74 -6.65 13.70 7.10
C GLU A 74 -5.59 14.69 6.65
N GLU A 75 -4.67 15.04 7.55
CA GLU A 75 -3.61 16.01 7.28
C GLU A 75 -2.33 15.33 6.79
N ASP A 76 -2.26 14.00 6.84
CA ASP A 76 -1.14 13.20 6.35
C ASP A 76 -1.53 12.22 5.24
N ASP A 77 -0.50 11.68 4.59
CA ASP A 77 -0.62 10.70 3.51
C ASP A 77 0.43 9.61 3.70
N CYS A 78 -0.03 8.38 3.91
CA CYS A 78 0.85 7.25 4.18
C CYS A 78 1.74 6.84 3.00
N ASN A 79 1.61 7.44 1.80
CA ASN A 79 2.65 7.35 0.76
C ASN A 79 3.89 8.21 1.06
N CYS A 80 3.87 9.07 2.07
CA CYS A 80 5.02 9.80 2.61
C CYS A 80 5.77 9.00 3.69
N ASP A 81 5.20 7.89 4.16
CA ASP A 81 5.88 6.88 4.96
C ASP A 81 6.45 5.77 4.05
N GLY A 82 7.77 5.72 3.92
CA GLY A 82 8.45 4.70 3.12
C GLY A 82 8.34 3.27 3.66
N TYR A 83 7.88 3.07 4.90
CA TYR A 83 7.57 1.74 5.45
C TYR A 83 6.18 1.26 5.02
N ALA A 84 5.13 2.06 5.28
CA ALA A 84 3.78 1.76 4.85
C ALA A 84 3.65 1.73 3.32
N ALA A 85 4.37 2.59 2.59
CA ALA A 85 4.35 2.65 1.13
C ALA A 85 5.25 1.62 0.43
N SER A 86 5.92 0.75 1.18
CA SER A 86 6.82 -0.25 0.64
C SER A 86 6.07 -1.41 0.00
N MET A 87 6.52 -1.87 -1.18
CA MET A 87 5.93 -3.07 -1.81
C MET A 87 6.21 -4.37 -1.02
N TRP A 88 7.15 -4.35 -0.09
CA TRP A 88 7.50 -5.52 0.73
C TRP A 88 6.71 -5.62 2.04
N THR A 89 5.95 -4.58 2.37
CA THR A 89 5.07 -4.57 3.52
C THR A 89 3.62 -4.76 3.07
N ILE A 90 2.79 -5.23 3.98
CA ILE A 90 1.33 -5.27 3.83
C ILE A 90 0.80 -4.16 4.73
N SER A 91 0.52 -3.00 4.14
CA SER A 91 -0.03 -1.85 4.84
C SER A 91 -1.51 -2.07 5.15
N ILE A 92 -1.85 -1.94 6.43
CA ILE A 92 -3.17 -2.19 7.02
C ILE A 92 -3.65 -0.92 7.70
N ASN A 93 -4.79 -0.43 7.23
CA ASN A 93 -5.51 0.68 7.85
C ASN A 93 -6.62 0.17 8.76
N SER A 94 -7.40 1.08 9.35
CA SER A 94 -8.50 0.71 10.24
C SER A 94 -9.88 0.84 9.59
N ALA A 95 -10.86 0.21 10.24
CA ALA A 95 -12.27 0.46 10.08
C ALA A 95 -12.90 0.36 11.47
N ILE A 96 -13.99 1.09 11.69
CA ILE A 96 -14.71 1.02 12.97
C ILE A 96 -16.00 0.20 12.82
N ASN A 97 -16.62 -0.16 13.94
CA ASN A 97 -17.69 -1.16 13.99
C ASN A 97 -18.96 -0.84 13.17
N ASP A 98 -19.24 0.42 12.88
CA ASP A 98 -20.38 0.84 12.04
C ASP A 98 -19.99 0.99 10.55
N GLY A 99 -18.74 0.69 10.20
CA GLY A 99 -18.21 0.71 8.84
C GLY A 99 -17.54 2.02 8.42
N GLN A 100 -17.54 3.08 9.24
CA GLN A 100 -16.79 4.28 8.84
C GLN A 100 -15.27 4.12 9.02
N ASN A 101 -14.52 5.01 8.39
CA ASN A 101 -13.11 5.21 8.70
C ASN A 101 -12.93 5.80 10.11
N ALA A 102 -11.81 5.48 10.75
CA ALA A 102 -11.40 6.17 11.95
C ALA A 102 -10.84 7.56 11.61
N HIS A 103 -10.91 8.48 12.56
CA HIS A 103 -10.46 9.86 12.36
C HIS A 103 -8.93 10.03 12.24
N TYR A 104 -8.16 9.05 12.72
CA TYR A 104 -6.71 9.01 12.63
C TYR A 104 -6.25 8.30 11.36
N ASP A 105 -7.15 7.66 10.59
CA ASP A 105 -6.75 6.92 9.40
C ASP A 105 -6.17 7.87 8.34
N GLU A 106 -4.94 7.59 7.95
CA GLU A 106 -4.31 8.21 6.78
C GLU A 106 -4.82 7.57 5.49
N SER A 107 -4.94 8.37 4.43
CA SER A 107 -5.27 7.88 3.10
C SER A 107 -4.02 7.70 2.27
N CYS A 108 -3.86 6.56 1.61
CA CYS A 108 -2.84 6.41 0.57
C CYS A 108 -3.18 5.26 -0.37
N SER A 109 -2.55 5.29 -1.55
CA SER A 109 -2.78 4.25 -2.55
C SER A 109 -1.94 2.99 -2.37
N SER A 110 -1.09 2.95 -1.35
CA SER A 110 -0.28 1.79 -0.95
C SER A 110 -1.00 0.83 0.01
N THR A 111 -1.99 1.32 0.78
CA THR A 111 -2.82 0.51 1.69
C THR A 111 -3.46 -0.65 0.94
N LEU A 112 -3.28 -1.88 1.45
CA LEU A 112 -3.79 -3.08 0.78
C LEU A 112 -5.17 -3.49 1.32
N ALA A 113 -5.39 -3.35 2.63
CA ALA A 113 -6.64 -3.74 3.29
C ALA A 113 -6.79 -2.99 4.63
N SER A 114 -7.91 -3.26 5.32
CA SER A 114 -8.12 -2.81 6.70
C SER A 114 -8.47 -3.97 7.63
N THR A 115 -8.34 -3.74 8.92
CA THR A 115 -9.03 -4.53 9.96
C THR A 115 -9.76 -3.61 10.93
N PHE A 116 -10.34 -4.17 11.98
CA PHE A 116 -11.10 -3.34 12.91
C PHE A 116 -10.18 -2.67 13.93
N SER A 117 -10.54 -1.46 14.30
CA SER A 117 -9.99 -0.74 15.45
C SER A 117 -11.09 0.16 16.01
N ASN A 118 -10.75 1.10 16.89
CA ASN A 118 -11.74 2.03 17.43
C ASN A 118 -11.89 3.31 16.60
N GLY A 119 -13.08 3.89 16.62
CA GLY A 119 -13.25 5.30 16.26
C GLY A 119 -13.06 6.11 17.52
N ALA A 120 -11.96 6.84 17.68
CA ALA A 120 -11.60 7.46 18.98
C ALA A 120 -12.55 8.57 19.50
N LYS A 121 -13.77 8.66 18.99
CA LYS A 121 -14.85 9.47 19.57
C LYS A 121 -15.28 8.97 20.95
N ASP A 122 -15.20 7.66 21.22
CA ASP A 122 -15.43 7.11 22.57
C ASP A 122 -14.14 6.52 23.15
N PRO A 123 -13.52 7.19 24.14
CA PRO A 123 -12.27 6.73 24.77
C PRO A 123 -12.44 5.44 25.58
N ASN A 124 -13.67 4.98 25.83
CA ASN A 124 -13.95 3.71 26.50
C ASN A 124 -14.10 2.54 25.52
N THR A 125 -14.00 2.79 24.22
CA THR A 125 -14.09 1.77 23.17
C THR A 125 -12.73 1.58 22.50
N GLY A 126 -12.31 0.33 22.39
CA GLY A 126 -10.99 -0.06 21.94
C GLY A 126 -10.93 -1.56 21.64
N VAL A 127 -9.81 -1.97 21.08
CA VAL A 127 -9.49 -3.39 20.93
C VAL A 127 -9.15 -3.95 22.31
N ALA A 128 -9.81 -5.05 22.67
CA ALA A 128 -9.56 -5.74 23.92
C ALA A 128 -8.34 -6.66 23.79
N THR A 129 -7.32 -6.45 24.63
CA THR A 129 -6.07 -7.23 24.58
C THR A 129 -5.33 -7.23 25.93
N THR A 130 -4.24 -7.96 26.01
CA THR A 130 -3.34 -7.98 27.17
C THR A 130 -2.56 -6.68 27.30
N ASP A 131 -2.26 -6.28 28.54
CA ASP A 131 -1.51 -5.06 28.86
C ASP A 131 -0.37 -5.35 29.87
N LEU A 132 0.52 -4.38 30.03
CA LEU A 132 1.70 -4.45 30.89
C LEU A 132 1.33 -4.85 32.33
N TYR A 133 2.27 -5.50 33.00
CA TYR A 133 2.16 -5.91 34.41
C TYR A 133 1.00 -6.89 34.67
N GLY A 134 0.68 -7.75 33.69
CA GLY A 134 -0.35 -8.79 33.81
C GLY A 134 -1.77 -8.23 33.80
N LYS A 135 -1.98 -7.08 33.17
CA LYS A 135 -3.28 -6.43 33.04
C LYS A 135 -3.95 -6.76 31.71
N CYS A 136 -5.19 -6.30 31.57
CA CYS A 136 -5.90 -6.27 30.31
C CYS A 136 -6.32 -4.83 30.02
N THR A 137 -6.42 -4.49 28.75
CA THR A 137 -6.97 -3.22 28.27
C THR A 137 -8.15 -3.49 27.34
N THR A 138 -9.12 -2.58 27.33
CA THR A 138 -10.22 -2.53 26.36
C THR A 138 -10.21 -1.24 25.57
N THR A 139 -9.09 -0.51 25.62
CA THR A 139 -8.93 0.83 25.06
C THR A 139 -7.71 0.92 24.13
N HIS A 140 -7.19 -0.20 23.63
CA HIS A 140 -6.15 -0.17 22.60
C HIS A 140 -6.74 0.38 21.29
N SER A 141 -6.00 1.22 20.58
CA SER A 141 -6.51 2.09 19.52
C SER A 141 -5.48 2.34 18.43
N GLY A 142 -5.91 3.02 17.37
CA GLY A 142 -5.07 3.41 16.24
C GLY A 142 -4.98 2.30 15.18
N THR A 143 -4.39 2.64 14.04
CA THR A 143 -3.94 1.66 13.03
C THR A 143 -2.93 0.68 13.63
N SER A 144 -2.25 1.10 14.71
CA SER A 144 -1.41 0.25 15.56
C SER A 144 -2.12 -0.97 16.13
N ALA A 145 -3.43 -0.91 16.37
CA ALA A 145 -4.23 -2.06 16.81
C ALA A 145 -4.73 -2.93 15.63
N ALA A 146 -4.82 -2.36 14.42
CA ALA A 146 -5.28 -3.04 13.22
C ALA A 146 -4.20 -4.00 12.65
N ALA A 147 -2.94 -3.55 12.55
CA ALA A 147 -1.87 -4.38 12.00
C ALA A 147 -1.67 -5.74 12.74
N PRO A 148 -1.73 -5.83 14.08
CA PRO A 148 -1.70 -7.10 14.79
C PRO A 148 -2.89 -8.03 14.49
N GLU A 149 -4.09 -7.49 14.27
CA GLU A 149 -5.25 -8.31 13.86
C GLU A 149 -4.99 -8.95 12.49
N ALA A 150 -4.47 -8.17 11.53
CA ALA A 150 -4.09 -8.69 10.23
C ALA A 150 -3.00 -9.76 10.32
N ALA A 151 -1.97 -9.54 11.15
CA ALA A 151 -0.95 -10.55 11.41
C ALA A 151 -1.53 -11.86 11.97
N GLY A 152 -2.54 -11.78 12.84
CA GLY A 152 -3.29 -12.94 13.31
C GLY A 152 -4.04 -13.68 12.20
N VAL A 153 -4.73 -12.94 11.32
CA VAL A 153 -5.42 -13.53 10.15
C VAL A 153 -4.42 -14.20 9.20
N PHE A 154 -3.27 -13.58 8.93
CA PHE A 154 -2.22 -14.15 8.10
C PHE A 154 -1.60 -15.41 8.74
N ALA A 155 -1.49 -15.48 10.06
CA ALA A 155 -1.06 -16.68 10.75
C ALA A 155 -2.02 -17.86 10.53
N LEU A 156 -3.34 -17.61 10.57
CA LEU A 156 -4.35 -18.64 10.25
C LEU A 156 -4.26 -19.11 8.79
N ALA A 157 -4.01 -18.18 7.85
CA ALA A 157 -3.80 -18.52 6.45
C ALA A 157 -2.53 -19.36 6.24
N LEU A 158 -1.43 -19.03 6.93
CA LEU A 158 -0.19 -19.81 6.93
C LEU A 158 -0.37 -21.19 7.58
N GLU A 159 -1.16 -21.31 8.63
CA GLU A 159 -1.51 -22.61 9.22
C GLU A 159 -2.25 -23.49 8.20
N ALA A 160 -3.20 -22.89 7.46
CA ALA A 160 -3.95 -23.58 6.43
C ALA A 160 -3.11 -23.95 5.20
N ASN A 161 -2.09 -23.15 4.89
CA ASN A 161 -1.15 -23.41 3.80
C ASN A 161 0.25 -22.83 4.13
N PRO A 162 1.17 -23.64 4.68
CA PRO A 162 2.50 -23.17 5.07
C PRO A 162 3.39 -22.77 3.89
N SER A 163 3.05 -23.15 2.66
CA SER A 163 3.85 -22.86 1.45
C SER A 163 3.50 -21.52 0.80
N LEU A 164 2.59 -20.72 1.38
CA LEU A 164 2.30 -19.38 0.88
C LEU A 164 3.55 -18.50 0.97
N SER A 165 3.93 -17.88 -0.15
CA SER A 165 4.95 -16.84 -0.20
C SER A 165 4.42 -15.51 0.35
N TRP A 166 5.32 -14.54 0.56
CA TRP A 166 4.94 -13.18 0.96
C TRP A 166 3.99 -12.51 -0.06
N ARG A 167 4.21 -12.75 -1.36
CA ARG A 167 3.30 -12.28 -2.43
C ARG A 167 1.97 -13.00 -2.41
N ASP A 168 1.97 -14.31 -2.21
CA ASP A 168 0.71 -15.07 -2.11
C ASP A 168 -0.19 -14.51 -1.01
N MET A 169 0.39 -14.06 0.12
CA MET A 169 -0.37 -13.41 1.18
C MET A 169 -1.01 -12.09 0.73
N GLN A 170 -0.29 -11.26 -0.02
CA GLN A 170 -0.84 -10.03 -0.60
C GLN A 170 -1.96 -10.33 -1.62
N HIS A 171 -1.76 -11.30 -2.52
CA HIS A 171 -2.80 -11.72 -3.47
C HIS A 171 -4.07 -12.24 -2.76
N LEU A 172 -3.90 -13.08 -1.73
CA LEU A 172 -5.01 -13.55 -0.90
C LEU A 172 -5.73 -12.38 -0.24
N THR A 173 -5.00 -11.40 0.26
CA THR A 173 -5.56 -10.18 0.86
C THR A 173 -6.44 -9.43 -0.14
N VAL A 174 -5.92 -9.11 -1.32
CA VAL A 174 -6.68 -8.43 -2.40
C VAL A 174 -7.97 -9.17 -2.75
N LEU A 175 -7.87 -10.50 -2.94
CA LEU A 175 -8.98 -11.33 -3.42
C LEU A 175 -10.03 -11.66 -2.34
N THR A 176 -9.70 -11.57 -1.06
CA THR A 176 -10.59 -12.00 0.03
C THR A 176 -11.08 -10.88 0.93
N SER A 177 -10.43 -9.72 0.92
CA SER A 177 -10.93 -8.52 1.58
C SER A 177 -12.30 -8.11 1.06
N LYS A 178 -13.13 -7.56 1.94
CA LYS A 178 -14.52 -7.20 1.65
C LYS A 178 -14.78 -5.72 1.87
N ARG A 179 -15.38 -5.09 0.86
CA ARG A 179 -15.93 -3.73 0.97
C ARG A 179 -17.01 -3.63 2.03
N ASN A 180 -17.94 -4.59 2.12
CA ASN A 180 -19.09 -4.55 3.04
C ASN A 180 -19.78 -3.15 3.07
N SER A 181 -20.22 -2.70 4.24
CA SER A 181 -20.80 -1.38 4.48
C SER A 181 -19.73 -0.32 4.78
N LEU A 182 -18.50 -0.45 4.26
CA LEU A 182 -17.43 0.50 4.54
C LEU A 182 -17.64 1.82 3.79
N PHE A 183 -17.47 2.95 4.47
CA PHE A 183 -17.57 4.27 3.86
C PHE A 183 -16.67 5.31 4.54
N ASP A 184 -16.26 6.31 3.77
CA ASP A 184 -15.62 7.50 4.33
C ASP A 184 -16.70 8.43 4.89
N ALA A 185 -16.68 8.68 6.20
CA ALA A 185 -17.66 9.53 6.87
C ALA A 185 -17.67 10.98 6.35
N LYS A 186 -16.58 11.43 5.72
CA LYS A 186 -16.47 12.78 5.13
C LYS A 186 -16.63 12.81 3.62
N ASN A 187 -16.91 11.68 2.96
CA ASN A 187 -17.10 11.58 1.52
C ASN A 187 -15.94 12.16 0.69
N ARG A 188 -14.69 11.99 1.15
CA ARG A 188 -13.47 12.42 0.41
C ARG A 188 -13.03 11.33 -0.55
N PHE A 189 -13.11 10.07 -0.12
CA PHE A 189 -12.71 8.90 -0.90
C PHE A 189 -13.88 7.97 -1.17
N HIS A 190 -14.21 7.79 -2.45
CA HIS A 190 -15.25 6.87 -2.90
C HIS A 190 -14.67 5.53 -3.37
N TRP A 191 -15.41 4.46 -3.14
CA TRP A 191 -15.11 3.15 -3.71
C TRP A 191 -15.10 3.23 -5.23
N THR A 192 -14.00 2.78 -5.82
CA THR A 192 -13.79 2.80 -7.27
C THR A 192 -13.45 1.38 -7.73
N MET A 193 -13.91 1.01 -8.92
CA MET A 193 -13.52 -0.24 -9.57
C MET A 193 -12.32 0.01 -10.46
N ASN A 194 -11.32 -0.85 -10.36
CA ASN A 194 -10.16 -0.83 -11.25
C ASN A 194 -10.47 -1.49 -12.61
N GLY A 195 -9.48 -1.53 -13.51
CA GLY A 195 -9.63 -2.04 -14.88
C GLY A 195 -10.01 -3.51 -14.99
N VAL A 196 -9.85 -4.30 -13.91
CA VAL A 196 -10.23 -5.72 -13.83
C VAL A 196 -11.40 -5.95 -12.86
N GLY A 197 -12.14 -4.89 -12.54
CA GLY A 197 -13.38 -4.96 -11.76
C GLY A 197 -13.19 -5.12 -10.25
N LEU A 198 -11.96 -4.97 -9.74
CA LEU A 198 -11.71 -5.02 -8.30
C LEU A 198 -12.01 -3.66 -7.66
N GLU A 199 -12.87 -3.65 -6.65
CA GLU A 199 -13.16 -2.45 -5.86
C GLU A 199 -12.03 -2.13 -4.88
N PHE A 200 -11.65 -0.84 -4.82
CA PHE A 200 -10.67 -0.30 -3.89
C PHE A 200 -11.11 1.07 -3.34
N ASN A 201 -10.47 1.49 -2.25
CA ASN A 201 -10.60 2.80 -1.63
C ASN A 201 -9.28 3.20 -0.95
N HIS A 202 -8.89 4.48 -1.01
CA HIS A 202 -7.64 4.96 -0.41
C HIS A 202 -7.54 4.82 1.12
N LEU A 203 -8.68 4.73 1.82
CA LEU A 203 -8.72 4.49 3.25
C LEU A 203 -8.77 2.99 3.58
N PHE A 204 -9.48 2.20 2.77
CA PHE A 204 -9.76 0.79 3.10
C PHE A 204 -8.96 -0.24 2.28
N GLY A 205 -8.11 0.21 1.35
CA GLY A 205 -7.51 -0.64 0.33
C GLY A 205 -8.60 -1.43 -0.42
N PHE A 206 -8.44 -2.75 -0.50
CA PHE A 206 -9.42 -3.66 -1.08
C PHE A 206 -10.56 -4.07 -0.11
N GLY A 207 -10.60 -3.49 1.09
CA GLY A 207 -11.62 -3.73 2.13
C GLY A 207 -11.08 -4.40 3.38
N VAL A 208 -11.98 -4.73 4.30
CA VAL A 208 -11.65 -5.38 5.56
C VAL A 208 -11.32 -6.86 5.34
N LEU A 209 -10.30 -7.37 6.03
CA LEU A 209 -9.91 -8.78 5.97
C LEU A 209 -11.06 -9.72 6.39
N ASP A 210 -11.24 -10.81 5.66
CA ASP A 210 -12.13 -11.91 6.01
C ASP A 210 -11.30 -13.17 6.27
N ALA A 211 -11.09 -13.49 7.54
CA ALA A 211 -10.27 -14.64 7.94
C ALA A 211 -10.81 -15.97 7.39
N GLY A 212 -12.13 -16.14 7.37
CA GLY A 212 -12.75 -17.36 6.86
C GLY A 212 -12.54 -17.53 5.36
N ALA A 213 -12.74 -16.45 4.59
CA ALA A 213 -12.51 -16.44 3.15
C ALA A 213 -11.02 -16.62 2.81
N MET A 214 -10.13 -15.96 3.56
CA MET A 214 -8.68 -16.08 3.38
C MET A 214 -8.19 -17.51 3.63
N VAL A 215 -8.58 -18.12 4.76
CA VAL A 215 -8.24 -19.52 5.07
C VAL A 215 -8.84 -20.49 4.04
N ALA A 216 -10.09 -20.27 3.61
CA ALA A 216 -10.73 -21.12 2.62
C ALA A 216 -10.04 -21.07 1.27
N LEU A 217 -9.58 -19.89 0.83
CA LEU A 217 -8.84 -19.73 -0.42
C LEU A 217 -7.39 -20.22 -0.30
N ALA A 218 -6.73 -19.98 0.84
CA ALA A 218 -5.38 -20.46 1.14
C ALA A 218 -5.24 -21.98 0.97
N LYS A 219 -6.22 -22.77 1.45
CA LYS A 219 -6.25 -24.24 1.32
C LYS A 219 -6.23 -24.74 -0.13
N LYS A 220 -6.70 -23.92 -1.07
CA LYS A 220 -6.76 -24.25 -2.51
C LYS A 220 -5.71 -23.48 -3.31
N TRP A 221 -4.94 -22.62 -2.64
CA TRP A 221 -4.04 -21.67 -3.29
C TRP A 221 -2.89 -22.39 -3.98
N ARG A 222 -2.54 -21.88 -5.16
CA ARG A 222 -1.31 -22.24 -5.85
C ARG A 222 -0.46 -21.00 -5.95
N THR A 223 0.81 -21.14 -5.60
CA THR A 223 1.76 -20.02 -5.59
C THR A 223 1.78 -19.32 -6.94
N VAL A 224 1.73 -17.99 -6.89
CA VAL A 224 1.76 -17.15 -8.09
C VAL A 224 3.09 -17.29 -8.84
N PRO A 225 3.12 -17.01 -10.16
CA PRO A 225 4.35 -17.06 -10.95
C PRO A 225 5.47 -16.15 -10.41
N PRO A 226 6.72 -16.33 -10.88
CA PRO A 226 7.84 -15.49 -10.50
C PRO A 226 7.55 -13.99 -10.69
N ARG A 227 8.04 -13.18 -9.73
CA ARG A 227 7.91 -11.72 -9.78
C ARG A 227 8.92 -11.15 -10.77
N TYR A 228 8.46 -10.24 -11.61
CA TYR A 228 9.29 -9.42 -12.49
C TYR A 228 9.15 -7.94 -12.12
N HIS A 229 10.15 -7.15 -12.52
CA HIS A 229 10.09 -5.69 -12.44
C HIS A 229 10.50 -5.10 -13.79
N CYS A 230 9.70 -4.19 -14.31
CA CYS A 230 9.95 -3.49 -15.56
C CYS A 230 10.16 -2.00 -15.29
N GLU A 231 11.32 -1.47 -15.66
CA GLU A 231 11.53 -0.03 -15.81
C GLU A 231 10.79 0.42 -17.08
N ALA A 232 9.54 0.86 -16.90
CA ALA A 232 8.58 1.00 -17.97
C ALA A 232 8.71 2.31 -18.76
N GLY A 233 9.58 3.22 -18.32
CA GLY A 233 9.89 4.48 -18.96
C GLY A 233 10.23 5.56 -17.94
N ALA A 234 10.87 6.64 -18.40
CA ALA A 234 11.21 7.78 -17.57
C ALA A 234 11.13 9.10 -18.33
N ILE A 235 10.77 10.16 -17.63
CA ILE A 235 10.85 11.55 -18.07
C ILE A 235 11.88 12.25 -17.17
N THR A 236 12.98 12.72 -17.75
CA THR A 236 14.13 13.29 -17.01
C THR A 236 14.34 14.79 -17.27
N GLN A 237 13.37 15.44 -17.92
CA GLN A 237 13.38 16.87 -18.19
C GLN A 237 12.54 17.63 -17.16
N ILE A 238 12.93 18.86 -16.85
CA ILE A 238 12.20 19.72 -15.92
C ILE A 238 10.92 20.23 -16.58
N HIS A 239 9.79 19.92 -15.97
CA HIS A 239 8.47 20.41 -16.34
C HIS A 239 7.93 21.28 -15.22
N ARG A 240 7.53 22.51 -15.54
CA ARG A 240 6.90 23.40 -14.55
C ARG A 240 5.45 22.98 -14.33
N ILE A 241 5.03 22.97 -13.08
CA ILE A 241 3.63 22.76 -12.72
C ILE A 241 2.92 24.11 -12.89
N PRO A 242 1.86 24.20 -13.71
CA PRO A 242 1.04 25.40 -13.82
C PRO A 242 0.50 25.85 -12.46
N SER A 243 0.42 27.15 -12.22
CA SER A 243 -0.23 27.68 -11.01
C SER A 243 -1.75 27.49 -11.02
N SER A 244 -2.33 27.21 -12.19
CA SER A 244 -3.74 26.87 -12.37
C SER A 244 -3.88 25.74 -13.40
N GLY A 245 -4.76 24.78 -13.12
CA GLY A 245 -4.89 23.54 -13.90
C GLY A 245 -3.83 22.50 -13.52
N SER A 246 -3.74 21.43 -14.32
CA SER A 246 -2.83 20.30 -14.05
C SER A 246 -1.74 20.18 -15.10
N LEU A 247 -0.55 19.77 -14.67
CA LEU A 247 0.51 19.24 -15.54
C LEU A 247 0.21 17.75 -15.81
N TYR A 248 0.32 17.33 -17.08
CA TYR A 248 0.14 15.94 -17.50
C TYR A 248 1.42 15.42 -18.15
N LEU A 249 1.94 14.30 -17.63
CA LEU A 249 3.19 13.66 -18.08
C LEU A 249 2.91 12.22 -18.52
N PRO A 250 2.74 11.96 -19.84
CA PRO A 250 2.46 10.62 -20.34
C PRO A 250 3.73 9.78 -20.52
N ILE A 251 3.67 8.52 -20.10
CA ILE A 251 4.65 7.47 -20.43
C ILE A 251 3.94 6.39 -21.23
N LYS A 252 4.30 6.23 -22.50
CA LYS A 252 3.85 5.11 -23.33
C LYS A 252 4.80 3.94 -23.17
N THR A 253 4.30 2.80 -22.71
CA THR A 253 5.10 1.61 -22.42
C THR A 253 4.51 0.35 -23.04
N ASN A 254 5.39 -0.56 -23.44
CA ASN A 254 5.02 -1.95 -23.78
C ASN A 254 5.22 -2.90 -22.59
N ALA A 255 5.47 -2.38 -21.38
CA ALA A 255 5.71 -3.15 -20.15
C ALA A 255 6.80 -4.23 -20.32
N CYS A 256 7.90 -3.86 -20.98
CA CYS A 256 9.06 -4.73 -21.23
C CYS A 256 8.70 -6.00 -22.03
N LYS A 257 7.68 -5.93 -22.89
CA LYS A 257 7.24 -7.07 -23.72
C LYS A 257 8.39 -7.72 -24.48
N GLY A 258 8.53 -9.03 -24.31
CA GLY A 258 9.54 -9.84 -24.99
C GLY A 258 10.93 -9.85 -24.35
N THR A 259 11.12 -9.22 -23.18
CA THR A 259 12.36 -9.31 -22.39
C THR A 259 12.19 -10.23 -21.18
N ASP A 260 13.27 -10.45 -20.43
CA ASP A 260 13.28 -11.19 -19.16
C ASP A 260 12.64 -10.42 -18.00
N THR A 261 12.18 -9.18 -18.24
CA THR A 261 11.55 -8.29 -17.25
C THR A 261 10.10 -7.96 -17.60
N GLU A 262 9.51 -8.69 -18.56
CA GLU A 262 8.13 -8.50 -19.02
C GLU A 262 7.11 -8.62 -17.88
N VAL A 263 6.21 -7.64 -17.78
CA VAL A 263 5.09 -7.65 -16.84
C VAL A 263 3.78 -7.57 -17.63
N ARG A 264 2.87 -8.52 -17.39
CA ARG A 264 1.56 -8.61 -18.03
C ARG A 264 0.40 -8.48 -17.05
N TYR A 265 0.61 -8.86 -15.79
CA TYR A 265 -0.39 -8.78 -14.72
C TYR A 265 0.22 -8.03 -13.55
N LEU A 266 -0.32 -6.85 -13.24
CA LEU A 266 0.22 -5.97 -12.21
C LEU A 266 0.01 -6.49 -10.78
N GLU A 267 0.96 -6.17 -9.92
CA GLU A 267 0.88 -6.27 -8.47
C GLU A 267 1.04 -4.88 -7.87
N HIS A 268 2.27 -4.35 -7.87
CA HIS A 268 2.60 -3.01 -7.39
C HIS A 268 3.05 -2.13 -8.54
N VAL A 269 2.74 -0.84 -8.47
CA VAL A 269 3.26 0.18 -9.39
C VAL A 269 3.91 1.29 -8.59
N GLN A 270 5.11 1.70 -8.99
CA GLN A 270 5.81 2.84 -8.39
C GLN A 270 5.99 3.96 -9.41
N ALA A 271 5.71 5.19 -8.96
CA ALA A 271 6.09 6.43 -9.63
C ALA A 271 7.23 7.06 -8.83
N VAL A 272 8.47 6.87 -9.30
CA VAL A 272 9.67 7.43 -8.67
C VAL A 272 9.83 8.87 -9.13
N ILE A 273 9.59 9.83 -8.24
CA ILE A 273 9.45 11.25 -8.60
C ILE A 273 10.51 12.11 -7.90
N THR A 274 11.12 13.00 -8.67
CA THR A 274 11.87 14.16 -8.16
C THR A 274 11.10 15.42 -8.49
N ALA A 275 10.57 16.09 -7.47
CA ALA A 275 9.72 17.27 -7.59
C ALA A 275 10.01 18.29 -6.50
N ASN A 276 9.75 19.57 -6.76
CA ASN A 276 9.85 20.61 -5.74
C ASN A 276 8.75 21.65 -5.96
N ALA A 277 8.29 22.28 -4.88
CA ALA A 277 7.25 23.29 -4.89
C ALA A 277 7.55 24.38 -3.88
N SER A 278 6.97 25.57 -4.09
CA SER A 278 7.01 26.67 -3.14
C SER A 278 6.36 26.31 -1.79
N ARG A 279 5.50 25.28 -1.79
CA ARG A 279 4.91 24.62 -0.63
C ARG A 279 4.57 23.18 -1.00
N ARG A 280 5.30 22.20 -0.45
CA ARG A 280 5.19 20.78 -0.81
C ARG A 280 3.81 20.20 -0.48
N GLY A 281 3.23 20.57 0.66
CA GLY A 281 1.90 20.10 1.09
C GLY A 281 0.73 20.50 0.22
N ASP A 282 0.92 21.47 -0.68
CA ASP A 282 -0.12 21.87 -1.64
C ASP A 282 -0.05 21.07 -2.95
N LEU A 283 0.99 20.25 -3.16
CA LEU A 283 1.15 19.40 -4.34
C LEU A 283 0.30 18.15 -4.22
N GLU A 284 -0.57 17.90 -5.20
CA GLU A 284 -1.27 16.63 -5.37
C GLU A 284 -0.75 15.91 -6.60
N LEU A 285 -0.61 14.60 -6.49
CA LEU A 285 -0.16 13.74 -7.57
C LEU A 285 -1.15 12.60 -7.80
N PHE A 286 -1.46 12.35 -9.07
CA PHE A 286 -2.30 11.23 -9.49
C PHE A 286 -1.62 10.43 -10.59
N LEU A 287 -1.75 9.11 -10.53
CA LEU A 287 -1.29 8.20 -11.57
C LEU A 287 -2.48 7.47 -12.17
N THR A 288 -2.63 7.56 -13.49
CA THR A 288 -3.69 6.87 -14.23
C THR A 288 -3.10 5.74 -15.07
N SER A 289 -3.64 4.52 -14.91
CA SER A 289 -3.24 3.35 -15.68
C SER A 289 -3.82 3.35 -17.10
N PRO A 290 -3.27 2.55 -18.03
CA PRO A 290 -3.83 2.38 -19.37
C PRO A 290 -5.27 1.83 -19.38
N MET A 291 -5.69 1.12 -18.33
CA MET A 291 -7.06 0.64 -18.19
C MET A 291 -8.01 1.66 -17.56
N GLY A 292 -7.52 2.87 -17.25
CA GLY A 292 -8.33 4.00 -16.78
C GLY A 292 -8.40 4.17 -15.27
N THR A 293 -7.71 3.33 -14.49
CA THR A 293 -7.71 3.45 -13.03
C THR A 293 -6.84 4.62 -12.60
N ARG A 294 -7.45 5.60 -11.92
CA ARG A 294 -6.77 6.79 -11.40
C ARG A 294 -6.53 6.67 -9.90
N SER A 295 -5.27 6.58 -9.50
CA SER A 295 -4.83 6.59 -8.10
C SER A 295 -4.30 7.97 -7.70
N MET A 296 -4.87 8.56 -6.65
CA MET A 296 -4.16 9.62 -5.90
C MET A 296 -2.95 8.97 -5.20
N ILE A 297 -1.74 9.37 -5.58
CA ILE A 297 -0.49 8.86 -5.03
C ILE A 297 0.16 9.84 -4.03
N LEU A 298 -0.28 11.09 -4.03
CA LEU A 298 -0.02 12.10 -3.00
C LEU A 298 -1.24 13.00 -2.89
N SER A 299 -1.84 13.05 -1.71
CA SER A 299 -2.89 13.98 -1.31
C SER A 299 -2.32 15.28 -0.76
N LYS A 300 -3.17 16.29 -0.63
CA LYS A 300 -2.83 17.54 0.03
C LYS A 300 -2.54 17.28 1.51
N ARG A 301 -1.43 17.81 2.00
CA ARG A 301 -1.04 17.77 3.43
C ARG A 301 -0.99 19.18 3.99
N ALA A 302 -2.00 19.61 4.74
CA ALA A 302 -2.12 21.03 5.10
C ALA A 302 -1.02 21.49 6.07
N ASN A 303 -0.36 20.57 6.76
CA ASN A 303 0.72 20.87 7.68
C ASN A 303 2.09 21.01 7.00
N ASP A 304 2.30 20.40 5.82
CA ASP A 304 3.58 20.36 5.11
C ASP A 304 3.91 21.70 4.43
N ASP A 305 4.66 22.54 5.12
CA ASP A 305 5.12 23.85 4.66
C ASP A 305 6.54 23.83 4.06
N ASP A 306 7.06 22.65 3.72
CA ASP A 306 8.37 22.53 3.07
C ASP A 306 8.38 23.31 1.75
N ARG A 307 9.48 24.05 1.54
CA ARG A 307 9.73 24.88 0.36
C ARG A 307 11.13 24.67 -0.21
N ARG A 308 11.88 23.72 0.35
CA ARG A 308 13.32 23.54 0.10
C ARG A 308 13.59 22.15 -0.43
N ASP A 309 13.12 21.12 0.26
CA ASP A 309 13.59 19.76 0.06
C ASP A 309 12.81 19.06 -1.07
N GLY A 310 11.50 19.27 -1.14
CA GLY A 310 10.62 18.65 -2.11
C GLY A 310 10.58 17.13 -1.93
N PHE A 311 10.55 16.42 -3.06
CA PHE A 311 10.73 14.98 -3.17
C PHE A 311 11.96 14.71 -4.02
N THR A 312 12.83 13.81 -3.58
CA THR A 312 14.02 13.39 -4.34
C THR A 312 13.97 11.89 -4.56
N LYS A 313 13.70 11.48 -5.81
CA LYS A 313 13.54 10.07 -6.19
C LYS A 313 12.60 9.30 -5.24
N TRP A 314 11.52 9.95 -4.81
CA TRP A 314 10.59 9.36 -3.87
C TRP A 314 9.69 8.33 -4.60
N PRO A 315 9.64 7.06 -4.15
CA PRO A 315 8.95 5.99 -4.85
C PRO A 315 7.49 5.87 -4.43
N PHE A 316 6.65 6.85 -4.81
CA PHE A 316 5.21 6.77 -4.57
C PHE A 316 4.64 5.47 -5.13
N MET A 317 3.83 4.75 -4.35
CA MET A 317 3.37 3.40 -4.69
C MET A 317 1.84 3.36 -4.79
N THR A 318 1.32 2.51 -5.69
CA THR A 318 -0.10 2.17 -5.73
C THR A 318 -0.35 0.67 -5.92
N THR A 319 -1.31 0.14 -5.16
CA THR A 319 -1.87 -1.22 -5.29
C THR A 319 -3.20 -1.25 -6.05
N HIS A 320 -3.82 -0.11 -6.33
CA HIS A 320 -5.17 -0.04 -6.90
C HIS A 320 -5.31 -0.65 -8.29
N THR A 321 -4.20 -0.73 -9.03
CA THR A 321 -4.12 -1.32 -10.37
C THR A 321 -3.83 -2.82 -10.33
N TRP A 322 -3.94 -3.46 -9.16
CA TRP A 322 -3.67 -4.89 -9.00
C TRP A 322 -4.45 -5.73 -10.00
N GLY A 323 -3.72 -6.58 -10.71
CA GLY A 323 -4.26 -7.49 -11.71
C GLY A 323 -4.47 -6.90 -13.10
N GLU A 324 -4.30 -5.58 -13.30
CA GLU A 324 -4.48 -4.94 -14.60
C GLU A 324 -3.39 -5.29 -15.62
N TYR A 325 -3.73 -5.08 -16.90
CA TYR A 325 -2.80 -5.14 -18.02
C TYR A 325 -2.06 -3.79 -18.19
N PRO A 326 -0.72 -3.77 -18.07
CA PRO A 326 0.02 -2.51 -17.96
C PRO A 326 0.42 -1.83 -19.28
N GLN A 327 0.18 -2.45 -20.44
CA GLN A 327 0.64 -1.90 -21.72
C GLN A 327 -0.27 -0.77 -22.19
N GLY A 328 0.33 0.33 -22.63
CA GLY A 328 -0.39 1.51 -23.09
C GLY A 328 0.22 2.78 -22.53
N THR A 329 -0.62 3.79 -22.32
CA THR A 329 -0.19 5.09 -21.82
C THR A 329 -0.53 5.21 -20.34
N TRP A 330 0.50 5.36 -19.51
CA TRP A 330 0.39 5.81 -18.14
C TRP A 330 0.43 7.33 -18.10
N MET A 331 -0.35 7.96 -17.23
CA MET A 331 -0.39 9.41 -17.09
C MET A 331 -0.14 9.82 -15.65
N LEU A 332 0.96 10.55 -15.42
CA LEU A 332 1.14 11.28 -14.16
C LEU A 332 0.50 12.66 -14.30
N GLU A 333 -0.38 12.98 -13.37
CA GLU A 333 -1.00 14.30 -13.22
C GLU A 333 -0.44 14.96 -11.96
N ALA A 334 -0.03 16.22 -12.08
CA ALA A 334 0.44 17.03 -10.96
C ALA A 334 -0.32 18.36 -10.92
N THR A 335 -0.84 18.72 -9.76
CA THR A 335 -1.65 19.93 -9.57
C THR A 335 -1.41 20.53 -8.19
N PHE A 336 -1.79 21.80 -8.02
CA PHE A 336 -1.75 22.47 -6.72
C PHE A 336 -3.16 22.62 -6.15
N ASN A 337 -3.39 22.08 -4.95
CA ASN A 337 -4.62 22.25 -4.20
C ASN A 337 -4.46 23.39 -3.18
N SER A 338 -4.49 24.63 -3.66
CA SER A 338 -4.31 25.83 -2.85
C SER A 338 -5.15 27.00 -3.36
N GLN A 339 -5.58 27.88 -2.45
CA GLN A 339 -6.19 29.16 -2.81
C GLN A 339 -5.14 30.18 -3.23
N GLU A 340 -3.91 30.02 -2.76
CA GLU A 340 -2.77 30.85 -3.12
C GLU A 340 -2.08 30.30 -4.36
N SER A 341 -1.57 31.20 -5.21
CA SER A 341 -0.75 30.77 -6.35
C SER A 341 0.52 30.06 -5.86
N ARG A 342 0.71 28.82 -6.32
CA ARG A 342 1.90 28.02 -6.04
C ARG A 342 2.72 27.83 -7.31
N THR A 343 4.01 27.60 -7.11
CA THR A 343 4.96 27.31 -8.18
C THR A 343 5.73 26.07 -7.84
N GLY A 344 6.12 25.29 -8.85
CA GLY A 344 6.92 24.08 -8.65
C GLY A 344 7.23 23.41 -9.97
N TRP A 345 7.89 22.27 -9.87
CA TRP A 345 8.34 21.51 -11.02
C TRP A 345 8.46 20.03 -10.71
N ILE A 346 8.40 19.21 -11.76
CA ILE A 346 8.80 17.81 -11.78
C ILE A 346 10.03 17.69 -12.68
N LYS A 347 11.13 17.15 -12.14
CA LYS A 347 12.40 16.97 -12.87
C LYS A 347 12.57 15.55 -13.36
N GLU A 348 12.11 14.59 -12.56
CA GLU A 348 12.24 13.18 -12.85
C GLU A 348 10.92 12.49 -12.51
N PHE A 349 10.43 11.67 -13.43
CA PHE A 349 9.35 10.73 -13.20
C PHE A 349 9.73 9.42 -13.90
N SER A 350 10.02 8.38 -13.12
CA SER A 350 10.28 7.03 -13.61
C SER A 350 9.15 6.09 -13.19
N LEU A 351 8.61 5.35 -14.14
CA LEU A 351 7.55 4.36 -13.92
C LEU A 351 8.17 2.98 -13.74
N VAL A 352 7.89 2.32 -12.62
CA VAL A 352 8.32 0.94 -12.34
C VAL A 352 7.10 0.08 -12.13
N LEU A 353 7.01 -1.02 -12.88
CA LEU A 353 5.91 -1.96 -12.83
C LEU A 353 6.38 -3.26 -12.20
N HIS A 354 5.65 -3.78 -11.22
CA HIS A 354 5.90 -5.08 -10.60
C HIS A 354 4.73 -6.01 -10.87
N GLY A 355 5.03 -7.28 -11.12
CA GLY A 355 3.99 -8.28 -11.30
C GLY A 355 4.51 -9.55 -11.95
N THR A 356 3.64 -10.20 -12.71
CA THR A 356 3.93 -11.48 -13.35
C THR A 356 3.83 -11.38 -14.87
N LYS A 357 4.62 -12.22 -15.55
CA LYS A 357 4.49 -12.46 -17.00
C LYS A 357 3.34 -13.44 -17.28
N ASP A 358 3.27 -14.50 -16.49
CA ASP A 358 2.23 -15.53 -16.60
C ASP A 358 1.03 -15.21 -15.69
N PRO A 359 -0.19 -15.58 -16.08
CA PRO A 359 -1.40 -15.29 -15.30
C PRO A 359 -1.41 -15.99 -13.94
N PRO A 360 -1.67 -15.26 -12.83
CA PRO A 360 -1.46 -15.77 -11.48
C PRO A 360 -2.52 -16.77 -10.97
N TYR A 361 -3.72 -16.82 -11.55
CA TYR A 361 -4.85 -17.59 -10.98
C TYR A 361 -5.46 -18.66 -11.90
N GLN A 362 -4.80 -19.04 -13.00
CA GLN A 362 -5.37 -19.94 -14.02
C GLN A 362 -5.92 -21.27 -13.46
N THR A 363 -5.32 -21.77 -12.38
CA THR A 363 -5.66 -23.07 -11.81
C THR A 363 -6.71 -23.01 -10.70
N LEU A 364 -7.18 -21.81 -10.35
CA LEU A 364 -8.13 -21.61 -9.26
C LEU A 364 -9.56 -21.55 -9.80
N SER A 365 -10.48 -22.25 -9.14
CA SER A 365 -11.91 -22.15 -9.42
C SER A 365 -12.56 -21.22 -8.38
N PRO A 366 -13.32 -20.20 -8.82
CA PRO A 366 -14.02 -19.33 -7.90
C PRO A 366 -15.03 -20.08 -7.03
N ALA A 367 -15.12 -19.73 -5.75
CA ALA A 367 -16.11 -20.31 -4.84
C ALA A 367 -17.54 -19.79 -5.11
N SER A 368 -17.66 -18.61 -5.72
CA SER A 368 -18.93 -17.95 -6.07
C SER A 368 -18.74 -17.07 -7.31
N PRO A 369 -19.76 -16.92 -8.18
CA PRO A 369 -19.72 -16.01 -9.34
C PRO A 369 -19.45 -14.55 -8.99
N HIS A 370 -19.75 -14.14 -7.75
CA HIS A 370 -19.54 -12.76 -7.28
C HIS A 370 -18.25 -12.57 -6.47
N SER A 371 -17.42 -13.61 -6.35
CA SER A 371 -16.11 -13.46 -5.71
C SER A 371 -15.17 -12.59 -6.56
N LYS A 372 -14.26 -11.86 -5.94
CA LYS A 372 -13.24 -11.07 -6.66
C LYS A 372 -12.42 -11.91 -7.62
N LEU A 373 -12.14 -13.18 -7.27
CA LEU A 373 -11.49 -14.12 -8.18
C LEU A 373 -12.32 -14.41 -9.44
N ALA A 374 -13.64 -14.59 -9.31
CA ALA A 374 -14.52 -14.75 -10.48
C ALA A 374 -14.55 -13.49 -11.35
N ILE A 375 -14.66 -12.32 -10.72
CA ILE A 375 -14.68 -11.02 -11.42
C ILE A 375 -13.38 -10.84 -12.21
N TYR A 376 -12.23 -11.04 -11.56
CA TYR A 376 -10.93 -10.96 -12.20
C TYR A 376 -10.81 -11.93 -13.38
N LEU A 377 -11.14 -13.22 -13.19
CA LEU A 377 -11.01 -14.22 -14.26
C LEU A 377 -11.93 -13.91 -15.45
N CYS A 378 -13.10 -13.31 -15.21
CA CYS A 378 -14.01 -12.86 -16.27
C CYS A 378 -13.39 -11.76 -17.13
N SER A 379 -12.67 -10.80 -16.52
CA SER A 379 -11.96 -9.73 -17.24
C SER A 379 -10.87 -10.23 -18.21
N TRP A 380 -10.39 -11.46 -18.02
CA TRP A 380 -9.39 -12.09 -18.89
C TRP A 380 -9.96 -13.20 -19.79
N GLY A 381 -11.24 -13.53 -19.67
CA GLY A 381 -11.91 -14.65 -20.34
C GLY A 381 -12.59 -14.30 -21.68
N GLY A 382 -12.14 -13.26 -22.37
CA GLY A 382 -12.68 -12.78 -23.65
C GLY A 382 -11.90 -13.25 -24.88
#